data_AF-A0A0U3H569-F1
#
_entry.id   AF-A0A0U3H569-F1
#
_cell.length_a   1.000
_cell.length_b   1.000
_cell.length_c   1.000
_cell.angle_alpha   90.00
_cell.angle_beta   90.00
_cell.angle_gamma   90.00
#
_symmetry.space_group_name_H-M   'P 1'
#
loop_
_entity.id
_entity.type
_entity.pdbx_description
1 polymer ?
#
loop_
_entity_poly.entity_id
_entity_poly.type
_entity_poly.pdbx_seq_one_letter_code
_entity_poly.pdbx_strand_id
1 'polypeptide(L)' 'MKYANFWIKFKNWAINAEDKDVPLRLREVVRVIKENPEISVVKLAAYFDSDALFLARSIYFNYKKMVQNEVA' A
#
# COMPACT_ATOMS: atom_id res chain seq x y z
N MET A 1 5.83 -15.95 3.13
CA MET A 1 5.45 -14.93 2.12
C MET A 1 6.61 -13.96 1.97
N LYS A 2 7.20 -13.78 0.77
CA LYS A 2 8.31 -12.82 0.61
C LYS A 2 7.75 -11.39 0.57
N TYR A 3 7.89 -10.64 1.67
CA TYR A 3 7.37 -9.27 1.80
C TYR A 3 7.87 -8.32 0.70
N ALA A 4 9.10 -8.53 0.21
CA ALA A 4 9.65 -7.79 -0.93
C ALA A 4 8.76 -7.91 -2.19
N ASN A 5 8.26 -9.12 -2.48
CA ASN A 5 7.39 -9.34 -3.64
C ASN A 5 6.00 -8.70 -3.46
N PHE A 6 5.52 -8.59 -2.22
CA PHE A 6 4.28 -7.89 -1.92
C PHE A 6 4.43 -6.38 -2.11
N TRP A 7 5.48 -5.78 -1.54
CA TRP A 7 5.69 -4.34 -1.63
C TRP A 7 5.80 -3.85 -3.07
N ILE A 8 6.54 -4.57 -3.92
CA ILE A 8 6.67 -4.24 -5.35
C ILE A 8 5.29 -4.29 -6.03
N LYS A 9 4.51 -5.36 -5.80
CA LYS A 9 3.16 -5.48 -6.37
C LYS A 9 2.23 -4.34 -5.90
N PHE A 10 2.25 -4.05 -4.61
CA PHE A 10 1.42 -2.99 -4.03
C PHE A 10 1.81 -1.61 -4.57
N LYS A 11 3.11 -1.28 -4.62
CA LYS A 11 3.60 -0.04 -5.23
C LYS A 11 3.13 0.10 -6.68
N ASN A 12 3.30 -0.94 -7.49
CA ASN A 12 2.91 -0.92 -8.89
C ASN A 12 1.40 -0.71 -9.05
N TRP A 13 0.58 -1.35 -8.21
CA TRP A 13 -0.85 -1.08 -8.17
C TRP A 13 -1.12 0.38 -7.76
N ALA A 14 -0.53 0.86 -6.66
CA ALA A 14 -0.76 2.20 -6.12
C ALA A 14 -0.42 3.32 -7.11
N ILE A 15 0.65 3.17 -7.88
CA ILE A 15 1.08 4.13 -8.91
C ILE A 15 0.02 4.24 -10.03
N ASN A 16 -0.62 3.13 -10.38
CA ASN A 16 -1.55 3.05 -11.51
C ASN A 16 -3.04 3.12 -11.10
N ALA A 17 -3.35 3.06 -9.80
CA ALA A 17 -4.73 3.06 -9.31
C ALA A 17 -5.41 4.42 -9.55
N GLU A 18 -6.63 4.42 -10.08
CA GLU A 18 -7.47 5.62 -10.08
C GLU A 18 -8.00 5.90 -8.67
N ASP A 19 -8.16 7.16 -8.29
CA ASP A 19 -8.50 7.53 -6.91
C ASP A 19 -9.86 6.98 -6.45
N LYS A 20 -10.77 6.70 -7.39
CA LYS A 20 -12.07 6.07 -7.14
C LYS A 20 -11.95 4.60 -6.69
N ASP A 21 -10.90 3.91 -7.13
CA ASP A 21 -10.65 2.49 -6.88
C ASP A 21 -9.81 2.27 -5.62
N VAL A 22 -9.25 3.35 -5.05
CA VAL A 22 -8.43 3.28 -3.83
C VAL A 22 -9.32 3.26 -2.58
N PRO A 23 -9.25 2.19 -1.77
CA PRO A 23 -9.97 2.12 -0.50
C PRO A 23 -9.60 3.28 0.42
N LEU A 24 -10.57 3.83 1.16
CA LEU A 24 -10.37 4.97 2.07
C LEU A 24 -9.16 4.80 3.00
N ARG A 25 -8.96 3.60 3.54
CA ARG A 25 -7.85 3.28 4.45
C ARG A 25 -6.46 3.28 3.79
N LEU A 26 -6.40 3.24 2.47
CA LEU A 26 -5.17 3.22 1.67
C LEU A 26 -4.93 4.52 0.92
N ARG A 27 -5.89 5.46 0.87
CA ARG A 27 -5.78 6.69 0.07
C ARG A 27 -4.52 7.48 0.38
N GLU A 28 -4.25 7.68 1.67
CA GLU A 28 -3.09 8.46 2.08
C GLU A 28 -1.77 7.74 1.77
N VAL A 29 -1.73 6.42 1.97
CA VAL A 29 -0.60 5.57 1.57
C VAL A 29 -0.34 5.67 0.07
N VAL A 30 -1.38 5.56 -0.75
CA VAL A 30 -1.29 5.63 -2.21
C VAL A 30 -0.89 7.03 -2.68
N ARG A 31 -1.44 8.09 -2.06
CA ARG A 31 -1.06 9.49 -2.34
C ARG A 31 0.43 9.70 -2.17
N VAL A 32 0.98 9.30 -1.01
CA VAL A 32 2.42 9.45 -0.73
C VAL A 32 3.28 8.62 -1.70
N ILE A 33 2.83 7.42 -2.10
CA ILE A 33 3.52 6.62 -3.12
C ILE A 33 3.46 7.29 -4.50
N LYS A 34 2.34 7.88 -4.91
CA LYS A 34 2.24 8.60 -6.19
C LYS A 34 3.16 9.83 -6.22
N GLU A 35 3.23 10.56 -5.11
CA GLU A 35 4.14 11.71 -4.94
C GLU A 35 5.61 11.28 -4.88
N ASN A 36 5.90 10.09 -4.31
CA ASN A 36 7.24 9.55 -4.16
C ASN A 36 7.30 8.06 -4.55
N PRO A 37 7.32 7.71 -5.85
CA PRO A 37 7.22 6.32 -6.31
C PRO A 37 8.30 5.39 -5.76
N GLU A 38 9.48 5.93 -5.49
CA GLU A 38 10.64 5.18 -4.98
C GLU A 38 10.69 5.06 -3.45
N ILE A 39 9.65 5.52 -2.74
CA ILE A 39 9.60 5.41 -1.29
C ILE A 39 9.66 3.93 -0.85
N SER A 40 10.49 3.65 0.14
CA SER A 40 10.54 2.34 0.78
C SER A 40 9.46 2.25 1.86
N VAL A 41 9.00 1.04 2.17
CA VAL A 41 8.01 0.83 3.25
C VAL A 41 8.51 1.38 4.61
N VAL A 42 9.83 1.38 4.85
CA VAL A 42 10.44 1.93 6.06
C VAL A 42 10.31 3.45 6.10
N LYS A 43 10.63 4.14 5.01
CA LYS A 43 10.48 5.61 4.93
C LYS A 43 9.01 6.03 5.00
N LEU A 44 8.13 5.25 4.39
CA LEU A 44 6.69 5.47 4.48
C LEU A 44 6.19 5.32 5.93
N ALA A 45 6.68 4.33 6.66
CA ALA A 45 6.34 4.14 8.05
C ALA A 45 6.80 5.30 8.93
N ALA A 46 8.03 5.79 8.71
CA ALA A 46 8.53 6.99 9.39
C ALA A 46 7.68 8.23 9.06
N TYR A 47 7.22 8.39 7.82
CA TYR A 47 6.33 9.49 7.43
C TYR A 47 4.99 9.46 8.20
N PHE A 48 4.47 8.27 8.50
CA PHE A 48 3.24 8.07 9.27
C PHE A 48 3.44 7.91 10.77
N ASP A 49 4.65 8.17 11.29
CA ASP A 49 5.01 7.92 12.69
C ASP A 49 4.57 6.52 13.16
N SER A 50 4.93 5.51 12.38
CA SER A 50 4.45 4.14 12.52
C SER A 50 5.59 3.12 12.44
N ASP A 51 5.38 1.94 13.03
CA ASP A 51 6.28 0.81 12.87
C ASP A 51 6.16 0.21 11.45
N ALA A 52 7.31 -0.06 10.82
CA ALA A 52 7.35 -0.52 9.44
C ALA A 52 6.68 -1.88 9.24
N LEU A 53 6.79 -2.79 10.20
CA LEU A 53 6.15 -4.10 10.13
C LEU A 53 4.63 -3.97 10.35
N PHE A 54 4.21 -3.12 11.28
CA PHE A 54 2.80 -2.81 11.51
C PHE A 54 2.15 -2.21 10.26
N LEU A 55 2.76 -1.17 9.68
CA LEU A 55 2.27 -0.53 8.47
C LEU A 55 2.21 -1.52 7.31
N ALA A 56 3.28 -2.29 7.08
CA ALA A 56 3.31 -3.29 6.00
C ALA A 56 2.18 -4.33 6.13
N ARG A 57 1.91 -4.80 7.37
CA ARG A 57 0.79 -5.72 7.64
C ARG A 57 -0.55 -5.06 7.38
N SER A 58 -0.75 -3.84 7.86
CA SER A 58 -1.99 -3.08 7.64
C SER A 58 -2.29 -2.92 6.14
N ILE A 59 -1.29 -2.49 5.36
CA ILE A 59 -1.42 -2.35 3.91
C ILE A 59 -1.77 -3.70 3.28
N TYR A 60 -1.03 -4.77 3.64
CA TYR A 60 -1.28 -6.11 3.11
C TYR A 60 -2.71 -6.59 3.37
N PHE A 61 -3.21 -6.44 4.59
CA PHE A 61 -4.57 -6.86 4.95
C PHE A 61 -5.64 -6.09 4.19
N ASN A 62 -5.49 -4.77 4.07
CA ASN A 62 -6.47 -3.94 3.33
C ASN A 62 -6.41 -4.22 1.82
N TYR A 63 -5.21 -4.36 1.25
CA TYR A 63 -5.02 -4.69 -0.17
C TYR A 63 -5.57 -6.09 -0.50
N LYS A 64 -5.30 -7.09 0.34
CA LYS A 64 -5.82 -8.44 0.14
C LYS A 64 -7.35 -8.48 0.15
N LYS A 65 -7.99 -7.77 1.08
CA LYS A 65 -9.46 -7.69 1.15
C LYS A 65 -10.07 -7.10 -0.12
N MET A 66 -9.45 -6.06 -0.67
CA MET A 66 -9.86 -5.46 -1.94
C MET A 66 -9.80 -6.49 -3.08
N VAL A 67 -8.64 -7.13 -3.27
CA VAL A 67 -8.45 -8.14 -4.33
C VAL A 67 -9.37 -9.35 -4.17
N GLN A 68 -9.69 -9.77 -2.94
CA GLN A 68 -10.61 -10.88 -2.70
C GLN A 68 -12.07 -10.52 -2.96
N ASN A 69 -12.46 -9.25 -2.78
CA ASN A 69 -13.82 -8.79 -3.02
C ASN A 69 -14.13 -8.56 -4.51
N GLU A 70 -13.13 -8.40 -5.37
CA GLU A 70 -13.30 -8.31 -6.83
C GLU A 70 -13.54 -9.67 -7.52
N VAL A 71 -13.42 -10.78 -6.77
CA VAL A 71 -13.59 -12.16 -7.28
C VAL A 71 -14.95 -12.77 -6.86
N ALA A 72 -15.80 -12.00 -6.18
CA ALA A 72 -17.11 -12.43 -5.69
C ALA A 72 -18.26 -11.85 -6.52
#